data_AF-A0A2N7X8U1-F1
#
_entry.id   AF-A0A2N7X8U1-F1
#
_cell.length_a   1.000
_cell.length_b   1.000
_cell.length_c   1.000
_cell.angle_alpha   90.00
_cell.angle_beta   90.00
_cell.angle_gamma   90.00
#
_symmetry.space_group_name_H-M   'P 1'
#
loop_
_entity.id
_entity.type
_entity.pdbx_description
1 polymer ?
#
loop_
_entity_poly.entity_id
_entity_poly.type
_entity_poly.pdbx_seq_one_letter_code
_entity_poly.pdbx_strand_id
1 'polypeptide(L)' 'MAGDNSFKPGEIVKTSGIYSVVHDDGKGTFEVTCVEGEHFPPTRSGKGAHYELKYAATHSRKHGELKGDAA' A
#
# COMPACT_ATOMS: atom_id res chain seq x y z
N MET A 1 -1.70 -12.85 -12.78
CA MET A 1 -2.44 -13.28 -11.56
C MET A 1 -3.15 -12.06 -11.03
N ALA A 2 -4.47 -11.98 -11.19
CA ALA A 2 -5.28 -10.87 -10.67
C ALA A 2 -5.83 -11.32 -9.33
N GLY A 3 -5.10 -11.03 -8.25
CA GLY A 3 -5.57 -11.28 -6.89
C GLY A 3 -6.33 -10.06 -6.40
N ASP A 4 -7.50 -10.30 -5.85
CA ASP A 4 -8.38 -9.35 -5.18
C ASP A 4 -7.68 -8.69 -3.98
N ASN A 5 -6.73 -7.79 -4.26
CA ASN A 5 -5.86 -7.16 -3.27
C ASN A 5 -6.54 -5.91 -2.68
N SER A 6 -7.78 -6.06 -2.21
CA SER A 6 -8.50 -5.00 -1.51
C SER A 6 -8.20 -5.05 0.00
N PHE A 7 -7.40 -4.10 0.47
CA PHE A 7 -6.97 -3.98 1.87
C PHE A 7 -7.76 -2.90 2.60
N LYS A 8 -7.88 -3.05 3.92
CA LYS A 8 -8.61 -2.09 4.77
C LYS A 8 -7.64 -1.10 5.44
N PRO A 9 -8.08 0.16 5.67
CA PRO A 9 -7.32 1.11 6.48
C PRO A 9 -7.02 0.52 7.86
N GLY A 10 -5.79 0.70 8.33
CA GLY A 10 -5.29 0.15 9.61
C GLY A 10 -4.77 -1.28 9.54
N GLU A 11 -4.98 -2.03 8.45
CA GLU A 11 -4.35 -3.34 8.27
C GLU A 11 -2.83 -3.20 8.07
N ILE A 12 -2.08 -4.24 8.41
CA ILE A 12 -0.64 -4.29 8.15
C ILE A 12 -0.42 -4.56 6.67
N VAL A 13 0.37 -3.72 6.04
CA VAL A 13 0.74 -3.82 4.63
C VAL A 13 1.61 -5.07 4.45
N LYS A 14 1.13 -6.03 3.66
CA LYS A 14 1.84 -7.30 3.40
C LYS A 14 2.88 -7.22 2.29
N THR A 15 2.77 -6.22 1.41
CA THR A 15 3.66 -6.07 0.25
C THR A 15 3.89 -4.58 0.02
N SER A 16 5.14 -4.18 -0.19
CA SER A 16 5.41 -2.77 -0.48
C SER A 16 4.97 -2.44 -1.90
N GLY A 17 4.57 -1.20 -2.16
CA GLY A 17 4.08 -0.83 -3.48
C GLY A 17 3.20 0.40 -3.51
N ILE A 18 2.66 0.67 -4.68
CA ILE A 18 1.68 1.72 -4.91
C ILE A 18 0.29 1.11 -4.81
N TYR A 19 -0.51 1.67 -3.91
CA TYR A 19 -1.88 1.31 -3.62
C TYR A 19 -2.81 2.45 -4.05
N SER A 20 -3.89 2.11 -4.75
CA SER A 20 -4.96 3.05 -5.08
C SER A 20 -5.99 3.03 -3.96
N VAL A 21 -6.22 4.17 -3.32
CA VAL A 21 -7.30 4.34 -2.35
C VAL A 21 -8.59 4.56 -3.11
N VAL A 22 -9.54 3.65 -2.94
CA VAL A 22 -10.87 3.72 -3.54
C VAL A 22 -11.88 4.01 -2.45
N HIS A 23 -12.59 5.13 -2.60
CA HIS A 23 -13.67 5.53 -1.71
C HIS A 23 -15.01 5.07 -2.27
N ASP A 24 -15.83 4.41 -1.46
CA ASP A 24 -17.19 3.99 -1.80
C ASP A 24 -18.12 5.18 -2.12
N ASP A 25 -17.82 6.35 -1.55
CA ASP A 25 -18.54 7.62 -1.76
C ASP A 25 -18.31 8.21 -3.17
N GLY A 26 -17.49 7.58 -4.03
CA GLY A 26 -17.20 8.03 -5.39
C GLY A 26 -16.40 9.34 -5.50
N LYS A 27 -15.94 9.89 -4.37
CA LYS A 27 -15.27 11.20 -4.25
C LYS A 27 -13.84 11.27 -4.80
N GLY A 28 -13.43 10.27 -5.58
CA GLY A 28 -12.12 10.21 -6.23
C GLY A 28 -11.23 9.14 -5.63
N THR A 29 -10.34 8.63 -6.48
CA THR A 29 -9.33 7.64 -6.13
C THR A 29 -7.96 8.29 -6.21
N PHE A 30 -7.06 8.01 -5.27
CA PHE A 30 -5.69 8.51 -5.33
C PHE A 30 -4.68 7.42 -4.98
N GLU A 31 -3.48 7.56 -5.52
CA GLU A 31 -2.40 6.59 -5.34
C GLU A 31 -1.53 6.97 -4.15
N VAL A 32 -1.20 5.98 -3.32
CA VAL A 32 -0.33 6.11 -2.17
C VAL A 32 0.74 5.02 -2.19
N THR A 33 1.94 5.34 -1.75
CA THR A 33 2.98 4.35 -1.55
C THR A 33 2.85 3.77 -0.15
N CYS A 34 2.67 2.46 -0.04
CA CYS A 34 2.68 1.75 1.24
C CYS A 34 3.87 0.80 1.30
N VAL A 35 4.45 0.68 2.49
CA VAL A 35 5.62 -0.15 2.75
C VAL A 35 5.21 -1.36 3.58
N GLU A 36 5.75 -2.52 3.25
CA GLU A 36 5.53 -3.77 3.97
C GLU A 36 5.91 -3.62 5.44
N GLY A 37 5.01 -4.02 6.32
CA GLY A 37 5.17 -3.92 7.77
C GLY A 37 4.68 -2.61 8.37
N GLU A 38 4.42 -1.57 7.57
CA GLU A 38 3.67 -0.40 8.02
C GLU A 38 2.16 -0.67 8.00
N HIS A 39 1.39 0.21 8.66
CA HIS A 39 -0.07 0.16 8.62
C HIS A 39 -0.60 1.01 7.48
N PHE A 40 -1.65 0.53 6.81
CA PHE A 40 -2.39 1.37 5.87
C PHE A 40 -2.92 2.61 6.62
N PRO A 41 -2.71 3.83 6.07
CA PRO A 41 -3.10 5.05 6.76
C PRO A 41 -4.60 5.03 7.09
N PRO A 42 -5.02 5.53 8.27
CA PRO A 42 -6.43 5.57 8.61
C PRO A 42 -7.15 6.59 7.71
N THR A 43 -8.20 6.16 7.03
CA THR A 43 -9.05 7.09 6.28
C THR A 43 -9.91 7.88 7.26
N ARG A 44 -9.71 9.20 7.31
CA ARG A 44 -10.36 10.13 8.26
C ARG A 44 -11.89 10.15 8.15
N SER A 45 -12.43 9.70 7.02
CA SER A 45 -13.85 9.48 6.82
C SER A 45 -14.13 7.99 6.98
N GLY A 46 -14.69 7.58 8.13
CA GLY A 46 -15.08 6.20 8.44
C GLY A 46 -16.18 5.59 7.55
N LYS A 47 -16.30 6.05 6.29
CA LYS A 47 -17.18 5.51 5.26
C LYS A 47 -16.32 4.81 4.20
N GLY A 48 -16.30 3.47 4.28
CA GLY A 48 -15.94 2.54 3.20
C GLY A 48 -14.83 2.98 2.24
N ALA A 49 -13.59 3.07 2.72
CA ALA A 49 -12.44 3.17 1.82
C ALA A 49 -11.66 1.86 1.84
N HIS A 50 -11.21 1.40 0.68
CA HIS A 50 -10.33 0.25 0.53
C HIS A 50 -9.12 0.63 -0.31
N TYR A 51 -8.05 -0.14 -0.13
CA TYR A 51 -6.78 0.05 -0.80
C TYR A 51 -6.61 -1.07 -1.80
N GLU A 52 -6.38 -0.76 -3.07
CA GLU A 52 -6.11 -1.75 -4.10
C GLU A 52 -4.64 -1.69 -4.50
N LEU A 53 -3.92 -2.82 -4.45
CA LEU A 53 -2.54 -2.85 -4.93
C LEU A 53 -2.50 -2.67 -6.46
N LYS A 54 -1.96 -1.53 -6.92
CA LYS A 54 -1.76 -1.25 -8.36
C LYS A 54 -0.42 -1.75 -8.83
N TYR A 55 0.64 -1.49 -8.06
CA TYR A 55 2.00 -1.85 -8.42
C TYR A 55 2.73 -2.39 -7.20
N ALA A 56 3.06 -3.68 -7.20
CA ALA A 56 3.93 -4.26 -6.19
C ALA A 56 5.37 -3.80 -6.45
N ALA A 57 6.02 -3.28 -5.43
CA ALA A 57 7.42 -2.86 -5.48
C ALA A 57 8.18 -3.46 -4.30
N THR A 58 9.42 -3.88 -4.50
CA THR A 58 10.27 -4.32 -3.40
C THR A 58 10.81 -3.08 -2.68
N HIS A 59 10.53 -2.95 -1.38
CA HIS A 59 11.10 -1.85 -0.60
C HIS A 59 12.63 -1.91 -0.61
N SER A 60 13.28 -0.77 -0.83
CA SER A 60 14.73 -0.65 -1.03
C SER A 60 15.55 -1.28 0.10
N ARG A 61 15.10 -1.22 1.36
CA ARG A 61 15.80 -1.86 2.50
C ARG A 61 15.85 -3.39 2.44
N LYS A 62 14.96 -4.05 1.69
CA LYS A 62 14.97 -5.49 1.45
C LYS A 62 15.58 -5.86 0.09
N HIS A 63 15.90 -4.88 -0.75
CA HIS A 63 16.54 -5.14 -2.03
C HIS A 63 18.01 -5.52 -1.79
N GLY A 64 18.38 -6.77 -2.13
CA GLY A 64 19.72 -7.30 -1.88
C GLY A 64 20.84 -6.46 -2.50
N GLU A 65 20.59 -5.84 -3.65
CA GLU A 65 21.54 -4.96 -4.36
C GLU A 65 21.68 -3.55 -3.75
N LEU A 66 20.79 -3.13 -2.84
CA LEU A 66 20.82 -1.81 -2.17
C LEU A 66 21.22 -1.91 -0.69
N LYS A 67 21.55 -3.10 -0.18
CA LYS A 67 22.38 -3.20 1.02
C LYS A 67 23.74 -2.61 0.66
N GLY A 68 23.87 -1.30 0.83
CA GLY A 68 25.18 -0.67 0.85
C GLY A 68 26.02 -1.44 1.85
N ASP A 69 27.04 -2.13 1.34
CA ASP A 69 28.17 -2.54 2.16
C ASP A 69 28.68 -1.24 2.78
N ALA A 70 28.56 -1.14 4.10
CA ALA A 70 29.13 -0.04 4.83
C ALA A 70 30.65 -0.14 4.67
N ALA A 71 31.17 0.57 3.67
CA ALA A 71 32.60 0.82 3.51
C ALA A 71 33.05 1.92 4.47
#